data_AF-A0A932Q0E9-F1
#
_entry.id   AF-A0A932Q0E9-F1
#
_cell.length_a   1.000
_cell.length_b   1.000
_cell.length_c   1.000
_cell.angle_alpha   90.00
_cell.angle_beta   90.00
_cell.angle_gamma   90.00
#
_symmetry.space_group_name_H-M   'P 1'
#
loop_
_entity.id
_entity.type
_entity.pdbx_description
1 polymer ?
#
loop_
_entity_poly.entity_id
_entity_poly.type
_entity_poly.pdbx_seq_one_letter_code
_entity_poly.pdbx_strand_id
1 'polypeptide(L)'
;MRDDPAFQHFLEHADVFHIQYRTPRHDERFKQMTLPEAFHIALRARGIARVENIFRAANEPNPHADLMDLADTLLAFDEFFRAWRIAHLTMVEKMIGGKSGTGFLGPEYLMETAGIRVQEKNRVFQEPQVRPRFFEELWRVRTRLGNS
;
A
#
# COMPACT_ATOMS: atom_id res chain seq x y z
N MET A 1 -2.47 -5.98 1.93
CA MET A 1 -2.54 -6.59 0.58
C MET A 1 -2.99 -8.03 0.63
N ARG A 2 -2.42 -8.90 1.49
CA ARG A 2 -2.95 -10.24 1.75
C ARG A 2 -4.44 -10.21 2.11
N ASP A 3 -4.86 -9.31 2.98
CA ASP A 3 -6.27 -9.25 3.43
C ASP A 3 -7.09 -8.17 2.69
N ASP A 4 -6.61 -7.68 1.53
CA ASP A 4 -7.34 -6.66 0.77
C ASP A 4 -8.54 -7.27 0.03
N PRO A 5 -9.77 -6.73 0.19
CA PRO A 5 -10.97 -7.32 -0.40
C PRO A 5 -11.03 -7.31 -1.94
N ALA A 6 -10.43 -6.32 -2.64
CA ALA A 6 -10.40 -6.35 -4.11
C ALA A 6 -9.39 -7.38 -4.59
N PHE A 7 -8.24 -7.47 -3.92
CA PHE A 7 -7.24 -8.48 -4.22
C PHE A 7 -7.79 -9.90 -3.96
N GLN A 8 -8.55 -10.12 -2.89
CA GLN A 8 -9.19 -11.41 -2.64
C GLN A 8 -10.29 -11.73 -3.65
N HIS A 9 -11.15 -10.76 -3.96
CA HIS A 9 -12.17 -10.91 -5.01
C HIS A 9 -11.54 -11.27 -6.37
N PHE A 10 -10.39 -10.68 -6.72
CA PHE A 10 -9.63 -11.05 -7.91
C PHE A 10 -9.17 -12.51 -7.88
N LEU A 11 -8.70 -12.99 -6.73
CA LEU A 11 -8.20 -14.36 -6.57
C LEU A 11 -9.33 -15.39 -6.62
N GLU A 12 -10.54 -15.03 -6.19
CA GLU A 12 -11.72 -15.90 -6.25
C GLU A 12 -12.18 -16.21 -7.68
N HIS A 13 -11.95 -15.29 -8.63
CA HIS A 13 -12.32 -15.46 -10.04
C HIS A 13 -11.13 -15.88 -10.92
N ALA A 14 -9.99 -16.18 -10.30
CA ALA A 14 -8.73 -16.51 -10.98
C ALA A 14 -8.78 -17.87 -11.70
N ASP A 15 -9.73 -18.73 -11.34
CA ASP A 15 -10.00 -20.05 -11.92
C ASP A 15 -10.63 -19.99 -13.32
N VAL A 16 -11.25 -18.86 -13.68
CA VAL A 16 -11.86 -18.63 -15.01
C VAL A 16 -10.80 -18.42 -16.11
N PHE A 17 -9.55 -18.12 -15.74
CA PHE A 17 -8.48 -17.88 -16.69
C PHE A 17 -7.61 -19.13 -16.88
N HIS A 18 -7.11 -19.32 -18.10
CA HIS A 18 -6.25 -20.45 -18.46
C HIS A 18 -4.82 -20.41 -17.85
N ILE A 19 -4.55 -19.52 -16.87
CA ILE A 19 -3.23 -19.30 -16.27
C ILE A 19 -3.31 -19.56 -14.77
N GLN A 20 -2.40 -20.38 -14.23
CA GLN A 20 -2.26 -20.54 -12.78
C GLN A 20 -1.74 -19.24 -12.13
N TYR A 21 -2.61 -18.50 -11.44
CA TYR A 21 -2.21 -17.27 -10.72
C TYR A 21 -1.41 -17.52 -9.44
N ARG A 22 -1.57 -18.69 -8.81
CA ARG A 22 -0.77 -19.09 -7.65
C ARG A 22 0.07 -20.31 -7.97
N THR A 23 1.36 -20.13 -7.75
CA THR A 23 2.33 -21.24 -7.71
C THR A 23 2.46 -21.69 -6.25
N PRO A 24 2.96 -22.92 -5.98
CA PRO A 24 3.29 -23.34 -4.62
C PRO A 24 4.21 -22.35 -3.89
N ARG A 25 5.12 -21.69 -4.64
CA ARG A 25 5.96 -20.62 -4.10
C ARG A 25 5.17 -19.39 -3.65
N HIS A 26 4.12 -19.01 -4.40
CA HIS A 26 3.23 -17.93 -3.98
C HIS A 26 2.51 -18.32 -2.69
N ASP A 27 1.97 -19.53 -2.59
CA ASP A 27 1.26 -19.99 -1.40
C ASP A 27 2.15 -20.04 -0.16
N GLU A 28 3.38 -20.52 -0.30
CA GLU A 28 4.36 -20.48 0.80
C GLU A 28 4.70 -19.03 1.19
N ARG A 29 4.88 -18.13 0.21
CA ARG A 29 5.08 -16.70 0.51
C ARG A 29 3.86 -16.07 1.19
N PHE A 30 2.65 -16.53 0.87
CA PHE A 30 1.40 -16.11 1.51
C PHE A 30 1.25 -16.62 2.95
N LYS A 31 2.08 -17.54 3.43
CA LYS A 31 2.10 -17.96 4.85
C LYS A 31 3.16 -17.24 5.66
N GLN A 32 4.15 -16.65 4.99
CA GLN A 32 5.27 -15.99 5.65
C GLN A 32 4.92 -14.61 6.19
N MET A 33 5.73 -14.15 7.14
CA MET A 33 5.68 -12.80 7.67
C MET A 33 5.86 -11.75 6.57
N THR A 34 5.01 -10.73 6.62
CA THR A 34 5.06 -9.54 5.78
C THR A 34 6.01 -8.50 6.36
N LEU A 35 6.43 -7.54 5.53
CA LEU A 35 7.31 -6.46 5.99
C LEU A 35 6.64 -5.56 7.07
N PRO A 36 5.35 -5.19 6.97
CA PRO A 36 4.64 -4.49 8.06
C PRO A 36 4.62 -5.27 9.39
N GLU A 37 4.37 -6.58 9.34
CA GLU A 37 4.40 -7.42 10.55
C GLU A 37 5.79 -7.45 11.18
N ALA A 38 6.85 -7.54 10.36
CA ALA A 38 8.23 -7.51 10.82
C ALA A 38 8.58 -6.16 11.47
N PHE A 39 8.13 -5.05 10.90
CA PHE A 39 8.31 -3.72 11.48
C PHE A 39 7.63 -3.61 12.85
N HIS A 40 6.39 -4.09 12.99
CA HIS A 40 5.72 -4.11 14.29
C HIS A 40 6.41 -5.00 15.33
N ILE A 41 7.02 -6.12 14.91
CA ILE A 41 7.85 -6.95 15.80
C ILE A 41 9.07 -6.16 16.28
N ALA A 42 9.74 -5.42 15.40
CA ALA A 42 10.89 -4.60 15.77
C ALA A 42 10.52 -3.51 16.79
N LEU A 43 9.35 -2.87 16.63
CA LEU A 43 8.82 -1.92 17.61
C LEU A 43 8.57 -2.59 18.97
N ARG A 44 7.89 -3.74 18.98
CA ARG A 44 7.57 -4.49 20.22
C ARG A 44 8.84 -4.96 20.94
N ALA A 45 9.85 -5.42 20.19
CA ALA A 45 11.12 -5.85 20.76
C ALA A 45 11.86 -4.74 21.51
N ARG A 46 11.57 -3.46 21.18
CA ARG A 46 12.11 -2.28 21.88
C ARG A 46 11.15 -1.68 22.92
N GLY A 47 10.06 -2.38 23.24
CA GLY A 47 9.06 -1.90 24.19
C GLY A 47 8.21 -0.72 23.69
N ILE A 48 8.18 -0.49 22.38
CA ILE A 48 7.49 0.65 21.77
C ILE A 48 6.04 0.25 21.49
N ALA A 49 5.12 0.75 22.30
CA ALA A 49 3.69 0.42 22.20
C ALA A 49 2.99 1.07 21.00
N ARG A 50 3.50 2.22 20.54
CA ARG A 50 2.90 3.03 19.50
C ARG A 50 3.94 3.57 18.54
N VAL A 51 3.65 3.54 17.24
CA VAL A 51 4.58 3.99 16.21
C VAL A 51 4.87 5.49 16.29
N GLU A 52 3.95 6.31 16.81
CA GLU A 52 4.21 7.74 17.04
C GLU A 52 5.42 7.96 17.96
N ASN A 53 5.68 7.04 18.89
CA ASN A 53 6.70 7.22 19.93
C ASN A 53 8.13 7.13 19.40
N ILE A 54 8.33 6.66 18.15
CA ILE A 54 9.65 6.63 17.50
C ILE A 54 10.05 8.00 16.94
N PHE A 55 9.09 8.92 16.79
CA PHE A 55 9.34 10.25 16.27
C PHE A 55 9.63 11.23 17.41
N ARG A 56 10.55 12.16 17.15
CA ARG A 56 10.94 13.26 18.03
C ARG A 56 11.12 14.52 17.18
N ALA A 57 11.10 15.69 17.82
CA ALA A 57 11.46 16.92 17.16
C ALA A 57 12.93 16.87 16.68
N ALA A 58 13.24 17.51 15.56
CA ALA A 58 14.56 17.44 14.92
C ALA A 58 15.71 17.98 15.80
N ASN A 59 15.39 18.78 16.81
CA ASN A 59 16.32 19.37 17.76
C ASN A 59 16.50 18.54 19.05
N GLU A 60 15.82 17.40 19.19
CA GLU A 60 15.91 16.54 20.38
C GLU A 60 16.67 15.24 20.08
N PRO A 61 17.51 14.74 21.00
CA PRO A 61 18.10 13.41 20.87
C PRO A 61 17.01 12.34 20.80
N ASN A 62 17.00 11.55 19.73
CA ASN A 62 16.04 10.46 19.55
C ASN A 62 16.67 9.09 19.89
N PRO A 63 16.28 8.42 20.99
CA PRO A 63 16.79 7.09 21.34
C PRO A 63 16.33 5.98 20.38
N HIS A 64 15.46 6.31 19.42
CA HIS A 64 14.92 5.40 18.42
C HIS A 64 15.23 5.87 16.98
N ALA A 65 16.32 6.64 16.79
CA ALA A 65 16.70 7.21 15.49
C ALA A 65 16.74 6.15 14.36
N ASP A 66 17.26 4.96 14.65
CA ASP A 66 17.33 3.86 13.68
C ASP A 66 15.96 3.33 13.26
N LEU A 67 15.00 3.27 14.19
CA LEU A 67 13.61 2.89 13.87
C LEU A 67 12.87 4.01 13.14
N MET A 68 13.21 5.27 13.41
CA MET A 68 12.70 6.42 12.66
C MET A 68 13.22 6.42 11.22
N ASP A 69 14.52 6.18 11.01
CA ASP A 69 15.12 6.05 9.67
C ASP A 69 14.53 4.88 8.89
N LEU A 70 14.30 3.75 9.57
CA LEU A 70 13.58 2.61 8.98
C LEU A 70 12.16 3.00 8.58
N ALA A 71 11.42 3.67 9.46
CA ALA A 71 10.06 4.12 9.15
C ALA A 71 10.03 5.07 7.94
N ASP A 72 10.98 6.00 7.83
CA ASP A 72 11.09 6.88 6.66
C ASP A 72 11.44 6.13 5.39
N THR A 73 12.29 5.11 5.48
CA THR A 73 12.60 4.21 4.35
C THR A 73 11.36 3.43 3.89
N LEU A 74 10.56 2.92 4.83
CA LEU A 74 9.31 2.21 4.54
C LEU A 74 8.25 3.14 3.94
N LEU A 75 8.21 4.40 4.38
CA LEU A 75 7.36 5.44 3.80
C LEU A 75 7.76 5.75 2.35
N ALA A 76 9.05 5.90 2.09
CA ALA A 76 9.59 6.12 0.74
C ALA A 76 9.29 4.92 -0.18
N PHE A 77 9.34 3.69 0.35
CA PHE A 77 8.91 2.50 -0.39
C PHE A 77 7.42 2.58 -0.77
N ASP A 78 6.55 2.95 0.16
CA ASP A 78 5.11 3.15 -0.10
C ASP A 78 4.88 4.20 -1.20
N GLU A 79 5.59 5.33 -1.13
CA GLU A 79 5.51 6.41 -2.11
C GLU A 79 5.96 5.93 -3.50
N PHE A 80 7.10 5.27 -3.58
CA PHE A 80 7.62 4.71 -4.82
C PHE A 80 6.63 3.72 -5.45
N PHE A 81 6.04 2.83 -4.65
CA PHE A 81 5.08 1.84 -5.16
C PHE A 81 3.81 2.51 -5.70
N ARG A 82 3.34 3.57 -5.05
CA ARG A 82 2.19 4.36 -5.53
C ARG A 82 2.51 5.06 -6.85
N ALA A 83 3.67 5.73 -6.94
CA ALA A 83 4.10 6.37 -8.18
C ALA A 83 4.22 5.36 -9.34
N TRP A 84 4.77 4.17 -9.06
CA TRP A 84 4.84 3.08 -10.02
C TRP A 84 3.45 2.64 -10.52
N ARG A 85 2.46 2.46 -9.62
CA ARG A 85 1.09 2.07 -10.02
C ARG A 85 0.45 3.11 -10.94
N ILE A 86 0.63 4.39 -10.65
CA ILE A 86 0.09 5.48 -11.48
C ILE A 86 0.76 5.49 -12.85
N ALA A 87 2.09 5.44 -12.88
CA ALA A 87 2.83 5.39 -14.14
C ALA A 87 2.45 4.17 -14.99
N HIS A 88 2.22 3.03 -14.35
CA HIS A 88 1.77 1.80 -15.00
C HIS A 88 0.37 1.96 -15.60
N LEU A 89 -0.59 2.51 -14.84
CA LEU A 89 -1.92 2.83 -15.35
C LEU A 89 -1.84 3.73 -16.58
N THR A 90 -1.12 4.85 -16.49
CA THR A 90 -0.99 5.82 -17.59
C THR A 90 -0.38 5.17 -18.83
N MET A 91 0.61 4.28 -18.66
CA MET A 91 1.17 3.53 -19.77
C MET A 91 0.13 2.62 -20.43
N VAL A 92 -0.65 1.87 -19.63
CA VAL A 92 -1.70 0.99 -20.13
C VAL A 92 -2.75 1.79 -20.89
N GLU A 93 -3.27 2.88 -20.32
CA GLU A 93 -4.23 3.76 -20.98
C GLU A 93 -3.70 4.30 -22.31
N LYS A 94 -2.42 4.70 -22.36
CA LYS A 94 -1.78 5.18 -23.59
C LYS A 94 -1.73 4.11 -24.68
N MET A 95 -1.52 2.85 -24.31
CA MET A 95 -1.35 1.74 -25.27
C MET A 95 -2.67 1.16 -25.74
N ILE A 96 -3.64 0.95 -24.84
CA ILE A 96 -4.89 0.22 -25.15
C ILE A 96 -6.16 1.06 -24.96
N GLY A 97 -6.05 2.32 -24.51
CA GLY A 97 -7.21 3.13 -24.14
C GLY A 97 -8.00 2.45 -23.02
N GLY A 98 -9.33 2.52 -23.08
CA GLY A 98 -10.26 1.82 -22.17
C GLY A 98 -10.57 0.38 -22.56
N LYS A 99 -9.75 -0.26 -23.39
CA LYS A 99 -9.97 -1.68 -23.74
C LYS A 99 -9.54 -2.55 -22.58
N SER A 100 -10.27 -3.64 -22.36
CA SER A 100 -9.83 -4.72 -21.47
C SER A 100 -8.50 -5.29 -21.99
N GLY A 101 -7.54 -5.49 -21.10
CA GLY A 101 -6.27 -6.13 -21.40
C GLY A 101 -6.42 -7.63 -21.66
N THR A 102 -5.32 -8.30 -22.04
CA THR A 102 -5.28 -9.75 -22.29
C THR A 102 -5.59 -10.61 -21.05
N GLY A 103 -5.51 -10.03 -19.86
CA GLY A 103 -5.97 -10.62 -18.59
C GLY A 103 -7.41 -10.25 -18.22
N PHE A 104 -8.25 -9.91 -19.20
CA PHE A 104 -9.67 -9.49 -19.11
C PHE A 104 -9.98 -8.25 -18.24
N LEU A 105 -9.01 -7.75 -17.48
CA LEU A 105 -9.13 -6.51 -16.71
C LEU A 105 -8.56 -5.33 -17.50
N GLY A 106 -9.23 -4.19 -17.36
CA GLY A 106 -8.87 -2.94 -18.04
C GLY A 106 -8.18 -1.93 -17.10
N PRO A 107 -7.92 -0.72 -17.60
CA PRO A 107 -7.43 0.42 -16.81
C PRO A 107 -8.26 0.68 -15.55
N GLU A 108 -9.54 0.34 -15.53
CA GLU A 108 -10.45 0.56 -14.39
C GLU A 108 -10.00 -0.21 -13.15
N TYR A 109 -9.53 -1.45 -13.31
CA TYR A 109 -8.94 -2.21 -12.20
C TYR A 109 -7.63 -1.57 -11.73
N LEU A 110 -6.80 -1.12 -12.67
CA LEU A 110 -5.53 -0.46 -12.34
C LEU A 110 -5.75 0.87 -11.60
N MET A 111 -6.76 1.65 -11.99
CA MET A 111 -7.20 2.85 -11.27
C MET A 111 -7.53 2.53 -9.82
N GLU A 112 -8.29 1.46 -9.58
CA GLU A 112 -8.63 1.02 -8.23
C GLU A 112 -7.38 0.64 -7.42
N THR A 113 -6.41 -0.07 -8.01
CA THR A 113 -5.16 -0.41 -7.32
C THR A 113 -4.26 0.79 -7.07
N ALA A 114 -4.27 1.79 -7.96
CA ALA A 114 -3.53 3.05 -7.83
C ALA A 114 -4.18 4.02 -6.83
N GLY A 115 -5.39 3.71 -6.35
CA GLY A 115 -6.17 4.58 -5.46
C GLY A 115 -6.75 5.80 -6.17
N ILE A 116 -6.90 5.74 -7.49
CA ILE A 116 -7.55 6.76 -8.30
C ILE A 116 -9.05 6.42 -8.33
N ARG A 117 -9.90 7.35 -7.88
CA ARG A 117 -11.35 7.28 -8.07
C ARG A 117 -11.78 8.28 -9.12
N VAL A 118 -12.61 7.82 -10.06
CA VAL A 118 -13.32 8.70 -10.98
C VAL A 118 -14.37 9.48 -10.18
N GLN A 119 -14.31 10.80 -10.25
CA GLN A 119 -15.25 11.68 -9.57
C GLN A 119 -16.52 11.79 -10.43
N GLU A 120 -17.63 11.18 -9.98
CA GLU A 120 -18.89 11.22 -10.73
C GLU A 120 -19.70 12.52 -10.51
N LYS A 121 -19.48 13.24 -9.40
CA LYS A 121 -20.17 14.50 -9.07
C LYS A 121 -19.29 15.50 -8.31
N ASN A 122 -19.48 16.80 -8.59
CA ASN A 122 -18.91 17.96 -7.89
C ASN A 122 -19.43 18.09 -6.44
N ARG A 123 -19.19 17.11 -5.56
CA ARG A 123 -19.38 17.27 -4.11
C ARG A 123 -18.08 16.93 -3.40
N VAL A 124 -17.64 17.92 -2.61
CA VAL A 124 -16.78 17.88 -1.42
C VAL A 124 -15.94 16.62 -1.27
N PHE A 125 -14.61 16.81 -1.33
CA PHE A 125 -13.60 15.84 -0.91
C PHE A 125 -13.99 15.17 0.40
N GLN A 126 -14.60 13.99 0.31
CA GLN A 126 -14.20 12.91 1.18
C GLN A 126 -13.15 12.20 0.34
N GLU A 127 -11.89 12.25 0.75
CA GLU A 127 -10.96 11.18 0.40
C GLU A 127 -11.36 9.97 1.26
N PRO A 128 -12.19 9.01 0.81
CA PRO A 128 -11.93 7.67 1.28
C PRO A 128 -10.55 7.35 0.68
N GLN A 129 -9.55 7.23 1.53
CA GLN A 129 -8.20 6.76 1.17
C GLN A 129 -8.33 5.35 0.58
N VAL A 130 -8.51 5.25 -0.74
CA VAL A 130 -8.89 4.01 -1.39
C VAL A 130 -7.65 3.18 -1.69
N ARG A 131 -7.42 2.18 -0.82
CA ARG A 131 -6.60 0.97 -0.97
C ARG A 131 -5.07 1.11 -0.78
N PRO A 132 -4.41 0.03 -0.30
CA PRO A 132 -3.68 0.14 0.95
C PRO A 132 -2.27 0.67 0.73
N ARG A 133 -1.95 1.73 1.48
CA ARG A 133 -0.57 2.00 1.93
C ARG A 133 -0.11 0.74 2.67
N PHE A 134 1.10 0.24 2.41
CA PHE A 134 1.56 -0.96 3.13
C PHE A 134 1.76 -0.65 4.62
N PHE A 135 2.05 0.62 4.95
CA PHE A 135 2.31 1.10 6.31
C PHE A 135 1.36 2.27 6.67
N GLU A 136 0.05 2.02 6.66
CA GLU A 136 -0.98 3.06 6.86
C GLU A 136 -0.79 3.88 8.16
N GLU A 137 -0.34 3.23 9.23
CA GLU A 137 -0.03 3.86 10.50
C GLU A 137 1.03 4.94 10.37
N LEU A 138 2.09 4.75 9.58
CA LEU A 138 3.16 5.74 9.39
C LEU A 138 2.64 7.02 8.76
N TRP A 139 1.72 6.88 7.80
CA TRP A 139 1.08 8.02 7.17
C TRP A 139 0.10 8.74 8.11
N ARG A 140 -0.68 8.01 8.90
CA ARG A 140 -1.59 8.61 9.90
C ARG A 140 -0.83 9.40 10.97
N VAL A 141 0.37 8.95 11.34
CA VAL A 141 1.21 9.66 12.31
C VAL A 141 1.59 11.06 11.82
N ARG A 142 1.86 11.24 10.52
CA ARG A 142 2.25 12.56 9.97
C ARG A 142 1.17 13.62 10.15
N THR A 143 -0.11 13.25 10.13
CA THR A 143 -1.22 14.16 10.46
C THR A 143 -1.21 14.59 11.93
N ARG A 144 -0.75 13.71 12.83
CA ARG A 144 -0.72 13.97 14.28
C ARG A 144 0.53 14.75 14.71
N LEU A 145 1.67 14.49 14.08
CA LEU A 145 2.93 15.20 14.36
C LEU A 145 2.91 16.69 13.96
N GLY A 146 2.08 17.08 12.98
CA GLY A 146 1.96 18.49 12.58
C GLY A 146 1.14 19.35 13.54
N ASN A 147 0.41 18.73 14.48
CA ASN A 147 -0.49 19.42 15.42
C ASN A 147 0.02 19.44 16.88
N SER A 148 1.26 18.98 17.12
CA SER A 148 1.88 18.86 18.45
C SER A 148 3.03 19.83 18.65
#